data_AF-A0A8B9FNK5-F1
#
_entry.id   AF-A0A8B9FNK5-F1
#
_cell.length_a   1.000
_cell.length_b   1.000
_cell.length_c   1.000
_cell.angle_alpha   90.00
_cell.angle_beta   90.00
_cell.angle_gamma   90.00
#
_symmetry.space_group_name_H-M   'P 1'
#
loop_
_entity.id
_entity.type
_entity.pdbx_description
1 polymer ?
#
loop_
_entity_poly.entity_id
_entity_poly.type
_entity_poly.pdbx_seq_one_letter_code
_entity_poly.pdbx_strand_id
1 'polypeptide(L)'
;SFCLQKKRRAATARRQHLKSAMLQLAATEIEKEAAAKEVEKQNYLAEHCPPLSLPGSMQELQDLCRKLHAKIESVDEERYDIEVRLQKTNKELEDLSLKLFDLKGKFKRPPLRRVRMSADAMLRALLGSKHKVCMDLRANLKQVKKEDTEKEKDLRDVGDWRKNIEEKSGMEGRKKMFEAGES
;
A
#
# COMPACT_ATOMS: atom_id res chain seq x y z
N SER A 1 6.27 -39.24 -1.18
CA SER A 1 5.59 -38.10 -0.52
C SER A 1 6.23 -36.72 -0.77
N PHE A 2 7.55 -36.54 -0.70
CA PHE A 2 8.22 -35.23 -0.82
C PHE A 2 8.00 -34.49 -2.17
N CYS A 3 7.99 -35.21 -3.30
CA CYS A 3 7.80 -34.62 -4.63
C CYS A 3 6.38 -34.03 -4.85
N LEU A 4 5.34 -34.71 -4.34
CA LEU A 4 3.95 -34.23 -4.36
C LEU A 4 3.78 -32.93 -3.55
N GLN A 5 4.50 -32.81 -2.43
CA GLN A 5 4.46 -31.63 -1.57
C GLN A 5 5.16 -30.41 -2.20
N LYS A 6 6.27 -30.60 -2.94
CA LYS A 6 6.89 -29.54 -3.76
C LYS A 6 5.96 -29.04 -4.88
N LYS A 7 5.29 -29.94 -5.61
CA LYS A 7 4.32 -29.56 -6.66
C LYS A 7 3.12 -28.77 -6.11
N ARG A 8 2.62 -29.13 -4.91
CA ARG A 8 1.52 -28.40 -4.24
C ARG A 8 1.91 -26.96 -3.84
N ARG A 9 3.17 -26.73 -3.42
CA ARG A 9 3.68 -25.39 -3.07
C ARG A 9 3.81 -24.48 -4.30
N ALA A 10 4.24 -25.01 -5.44
CA ALA A 10 4.30 -24.26 -6.70
C ALA A 10 2.89 -23.83 -7.16
N ALA A 11 1.89 -24.69 -7.00
CA ALA A 11 0.50 -24.36 -7.33
C ALA A 11 -0.08 -23.25 -6.42
N THR A 12 0.24 -23.23 -5.12
CA THR A 12 -0.16 -22.12 -4.24
C THR A 12 0.52 -20.81 -4.61
N ALA A 13 1.82 -20.85 -4.96
CA ALA A 13 2.55 -19.65 -5.38
C ALA A 13 1.97 -19.06 -6.67
N ARG A 14 1.62 -19.92 -7.66
CA ARG A 14 0.94 -19.49 -8.88
C ARG A 14 -0.42 -18.85 -8.59
N ARG A 15 -1.21 -19.41 -7.68
CA ARG A 15 -2.48 -18.79 -7.26
C ARG A 15 -2.29 -17.41 -6.64
N GLN A 16 -1.26 -17.21 -5.81
CA GLN A 16 -0.99 -15.90 -5.23
C GLN A 16 -0.51 -14.90 -6.28
N HIS A 17 0.34 -15.34 -7.21
CA HIS A 17 0.74 -14.51 -8.34
C HIS A 17 -0.47 -14.07 -9.19
N LEU A 18 -1.38 -14.99 -9.51
CA LEU A 18 -2.62 -14.66 -10.22
C LEU A 18 -3.50 -13.68 -9.44
N LYS A 19 -3.67 -13.87 -8.13
CA LYS A 19 -4.40 -12.91 -7.29
C LYS A 19 -3.76 -11.52 -7.33
N SER A 20 -2.43 -11.45 -7.24
CA SER A 20 -1.69 -10.18 -7.34
C SER A 20 -1.90 -9.53 -8.70
N ALA A 21 -1.82 -10.31 -9.79
CA ALA A 21 -2.06 -9.80 -11.14
C ALA A 21 -3.50 -9.29 -11.32
N MET A 22 -4.49 -10.01 -10.78
CA MET A 22 -5.89 -9.59 -10.79
C MET A 22 -6.09 -8.28 -10.02
N LEU A 23 -5.46 -8.13 -8.85
CA LEU A 23 -5.55 -6.90 -8.05
C LEU A 23 -4.87 -5.72 -8.75
N GLN A 24 -3.72 -5.94 -9.40
CA GLN A 24 -3.05 -4.92 -10.20
C GLN A 24 -3.93 -4.46 -11.35
N LEU A 25 -4.55 -5.39 -12.09
CA LEU A 25 -5.46 -5.07 -13.16
C LEU A 25 -6.71 -4.34 -12.65
N ALA A 26 -7.30 -4.81 -11.55
CA ALA A 26 -8.46 -4.16 -10.93
C ALA A 26 -8.15 -2.72 -10.50
N ALA A 27 -6.97 -2.47 -9.92
CA ALA A 27 -6.54 -1.12 -9.56
C ALA A 27 -6.45 -0.21 -10.78
N THR A 28 -5.83 -0.68 -11.87
CA THR A 28 -5.75 0.10 -13.12
C THR A 28 -7.13 0.36 -13.73
N GLU A 29 -8.07 -0.58 -13.61
CA GLU A 29 -9.40 -0.41 -14.18
C GLU A 29 -10.27 0.56 -13.37
N ILE A 30 -10.14 0.54 -12.03
CA ILE A 30 -10.78 1.53 -11.15
C ILE A 30 -10.29 2.95 -11.47
N GLU A 31 -9.00 3.13 -11.74
CA GLU A 31 -8.45 4.43 -12.14
C GLU A 31 -9.00 4.90 -13.49
N LYS A 32 -9.10 4.01 -14.48
CA LYS A 32 -9.71 4.34 -15.77
C LYS A 32 -11.19 4.68 -15.64
N GLU A 33 -11.95 3.91 -14.87
CA GLU A 33 -13.36 4.16 -14.61
C GLU A 33 -13.56 5.52 -13.93
N ALA A 34 -12.73 5.85 -12.93
CA ALA A 34 -12.77 7.15 -12.26
C ALA A 34 -12.49 8.31 -13.23
N ALA A 35 -11.50 8.15 -14.12
CA ALA A 35 -11.21 9.16 -15.14
C ALA A 35 -12.36 9.30 -16.16
N ALA A 36 -12.93 8.19 -16.63
CA ALA A 36 -14.07 8.19 -17.54
C ALA A 36 -15.29 8.86 -16.92
N LYS A 37 -15.56 8.60 -15.64
CA LYS A 37 -16.66 9.21 -14.88
C LYS A 37 -16.49 10.71 -14.72
N GLU A 38 -15.26 11.20 -14.52
CA GLU A 38 -15.02 12.65 -14.49
C GLU A 38 -15.24 13.27 -15.88
N VAL A 39 -14.81 12.62 -16.96
CA VAL A 39 -15.08 13.09 -18.33
C VAL A 39 -16.59 13.16 -18.60
N GLU A 40 -17.34 12.11 -18.25
CA GLU A 40 -18.80 12.09 -18.39
C GLU A 40 -19.47 13.22 -17.59
N LYS A 41 -19.02 13.45 -16.36
CA LYS A 41 -19.49 14.57 -15.53
C LYS A 41 -19.20 15.92 -16.18
N GLN A 42 -18.02 16.14 -16.75
CA GLN A 42 -17.70 17.38 -17.45
C GLN A 42 -18.57 17.58 -18.70
N ASN A 43 -18.82 16.51 -19.47
CA ASN A 43 -19.71 16.56 -20.64
C ASN A 43 -21.15 16.92 -20.23
N TYR A 44 -21.67 16.28 -19.18
CA TYR A 44 -22.99 16.60 -18.63
C TYR A 44 -23.08 18.07 -18.19
N LEU A 45 -22.07 18.58 -17.46
CA LEU A 45 -22.04 19.97 -17.04
C LEU A 45 -21.94 20.94 -18.22
N ALA A 46 -21.19 20.60 -19.27
CA ALA A 46 -21.08 21.43 -20.47
C ALA A 46 -22.41 21.60 -21.20
N GLU A 47 -23.26 20.57 -21.23
CA GLU A 47 -24.60 20.62 -21.85
C GLU A 47 -25.62 21.34 -20.95
N HIS A 48 -25.64 21.04 -19.65
CA HIS A 48 -26.66 21.55 -18.73
C HIS A 48 -26.36 22.93 -18.13
N CYS A 49 -25.08 23.29 -18.09
CA CYS A 49 -24.56 24.56 -17.56
C CYS A 49 -23.34 25.03 -18.40
N PRO A 50 -23.55 25.43 -19.67
CA PRO A 50 -22.47 25.93 -20.51
C PRO A 50 -21.85 27.21 -19.91
N PRO A 51 -20.60 27.55 -20.32
CA PRO A 51 -19.96 28.79 -19.90
C PRO A 51 -20.85 30.01 -20.16
N LEU A 52 -20.98 30.87 -19.16
CA LEU A 52 -21.87 32.02 -19.21
C LEU A 52 -21.42 33.00 -20.30
N SER A 53 -22.29 33.25 -21.27
CA SER A 53 -22.13 34.33 -22.25
C SER A 53 -22.98 35.51 -21.82
N LEU A 54 -22.33 36.65 -21.54
CA LEU A 54 -23.03 37.86 -21.12
C LEU A 54 -23.62 38.56 -22.35
N PRO A 55 -24.93 38.85 -22.36
CA PRO A 55 -25.55 39.60 -23.45
C PRO A 55 -25.10 41.06 -23.44
N GLY A 56 -25.16 41.71 -24.60
CA GLY A 56 -24.65 43.07 -24.78
C GLY A 56 -25.60 44.19 -24.32
N SER A 57 -26.88 43.90 -24.15
CA SER A 57 -27.89 44.89 -23.77
C SER A 57 -28.35 44.76 -22.31
N MET A 58 -28.77 45.87 -21.71
CA MET A 58 -29.26 45.91 -20.32
C MET A 58 -30.52 45.06 -20.13
N GLN A 59 -31.43 45.06 -21.11
CA GLN A 59 -32.68 44.30 -21.04
C GLN A 59 -32.44 42.79 -21.06
N GLU A 60 -31.62 42.31 -22.00
CA GLU A 60 -31.26 40.89 -22.10
C GLU A 60 -30.53 40.41 -20.84
N LEU A 61 -29.70 41.26 -20.22
CA LEU A 61 -29.02 40.94 -18.98
C LEU A 61 -30.00 40.76 -17.81
N GLN A 62 -30.99 41.66 -17.68
CA GLN A 62 -32.02 41.52 -16.66
C GLN A 62 -32.87 40.26 -16.87
N ASP A 63 -33.22 39.94 -18.11
CA ASP A 63 -33.96 38.72 -18.45
C ASP A 63 -33.15 37.46 -18.16
N LEU A 64 -31.84 37.47 -18.44
CA LEU A 64 -30.94 36.39 -18.08
C LEU A 64 -30.85 36.20 -16.56
N CYS A 65 -30.71 37.26 -15.78
CA CYS A 65 -30.70 37.18 -14.31
C CYS A 65 -31.99 36.57 -13.76
N ARG A 66 -33.15 36.98 -14.26
CA ARG A 66 -34.45 36.39 -13.86
C ARG A 66 -34.54 34.91 -14.21
N LYS A 67 -34.10 34.51 -15.42
CA LYS A 67 -34.07 33.11 -15.86
C LYS A 67 -33.15 32.25 -15.01
N LEU A 68 -31.95 32.74 -14.69
CA LEU A 68 -31.01 32.01 -13.85
C LEU A 68 -31.55 31.84 -12.43
N HIS A 69 -32.17 32.88 -11.84
CA HIS A 69 -32.75 32.79 -10.52
C HIS A 69 -33.85 31.70 -10.44
N ALA A 70 -34.79 31.70 -11.39
CA ALA A 70 -35.82 30.67 -11.44
C ALA A 70 -35.24 29.26 -11.65
N LYS A 71 -34.18 29.13 -12.46
CA LYS A 71 -33.49 27.85 -12.68
C LYS A 71 -32.78 27.37 -11.41
N ILE A 72 -32.21 28.27 -10.61
CA ILE A 72 -31.56 27.92 -9.33
C ILE A 72 -32.57 27.31 -8.36
N GLU A 73 -33.76 27.91 -8.23
CA GLU A 73 -34.83 27.38 -7.37
C GLU A 73 -35.23 25.95 -7.78
N SER A 74 -35.48 25.74 -9.08
CA SER A 74 -35.83 24.42 -9.63
C SER A 74 -34.72 23.38 -9.40
N VAL A 75 -33.45 23.74 -9.66
CA VAL A 75 -32.33 22.80 -9.52
C VAL A 75 -32.04 22.48 -8.05
N ASP A 76 -32.25 23.42 -7.13
CA ASP A 76 -32.07 23.15 -5.70
C ASP A 76 -33.15 22.20 -5.16
N GLU A 77 -34.39 22.33 -5.64
CA GLU A 77 -35.46 21.36 -5.35
C GLU A 77 -35.10 19.96 -5.86
N GLU A 78 -34.66 19.83 -7.11
CA GLU A 78 -34.21 18.55 -7.67
C GLU A 78 -33.03 17.96 -6.88
N ARG A 79 -32.08 18.81 -6.48
CA ARG A 79 -30.94 18.42 -5.64
C ARG A 79 -31.41 17.90 -4.29
N TYR A 80 -32.37 18.57 -3.65
CA TYR A 80 -32.95 18.14 -2.39
C TYR A 80 -33.62 16.77 -2.50
N ASP A 81 -34.42 16.54 -3.55
CA ASP A 81 -35.07 15.24 -3.78
C ASP A 81 -34.07 14.11 -4.03
N ILE A 82 -32.98 14.38 -4.75
CA ILE A 82 -31.89 13.42 -4.93
C ILE A 82 -31.21 13.12 -3.58
N GLU A 83 -30.95 14.15 -2.78
CA GLU A 83 -30.32 14.02 -1.46
C GLU A 83 -31.18 13.18 -0.50
N VAL A 84 -32.48 13.43 -0.44
CA VAL A 84 -33.42 12.65 0.38
C VAL A 84 -33.48 11.20 -0.09
N ARG A 85 -33.50 10.94 -1.40
CA ARG A 85 -33.42 9.57 -1.94
C ARG A 85 -32.11 8.88 -1.55
N LEU A 86 -30.99 9.57 -1.65
CA LEU A 86 -29.67 9.06 -1.25
C LEU A 86 -29.61 8.74 0.25
N GLN A 87 -30.19 9.59 1.10
CA GLN A 87 -30.30 9.33 2.54
C GLN A 87 -31.10 8.06 2.85
N LYS A 88 -32.22 7.84 2.16
CA LYS A 88 -33.01 6.59 2.30
C LYS A 88 -32.19 5.37 1.89
N THR A 89 -31.55 5.41 0.72
CA THR A 89 -30.70 4.32 0.23
C THR A 89 -29.53 4.04 1.19
N ASN A 90 -28.87 5.07 1.71
CA ASN A 90 -27.79 4.90 2.69
C ASN A 90 -28.29 4.24 3.98
N LYS A 91 -29.46 4.67 4.48
CA LYS A 91 -30.06 4.07 5.66
C LYS A 91 -30.41 2.60 5.46
N GLU A 92 -30.97 2.25 4.30
CA GLU A 92 -31.22 0.86 3.93
C GLU A 92 -29.92 0.04 3.85
N LEU A 93 -28.85 0.59 3.27
CA LEU A 93 -27.55 -0.06 3.23
C LEU A 93 -26.94 -0.25 4.61
N GLU A 94 -27.08 0.72 5.52
CA GLU A 94 -26.63 0.61 6.91
C GLU A 94 -27.37 -0.51 7.65
N ASP A 95 -28.70 -0.56 7.51
CA ASP A 95 -29.53 -1.59 8.12
C ASP A 95 -29.19 -2.99 7.57
N LEU A 96 -28.98 -3.10 6.26
CA LEU A 96 -28.55 -4.35 5.62
C LEU A 96 -27.14 -4.77 6.05
N SER A 97 -26.22 -3.82 6.17
CA SER A 97 -24.85 -4.06 6.65
C SER A 97 -24.85 -4.55 8.09
N LEU A 98 -25.70 -3.98 8.96
CA LEU A 98 -25.89 -4.43 10.33
C LEU A 98 -26.47 -5.84 10.38
N LYS A 99 -27.54 -6.12 9.63
CA LYS A 99 -28.12 -7.47 9.52
C LYS A 99 -27.10 -8.49 9.05
N LEU A 100 -26.30 -8.15 8.04
CA LEU A 100 -25.24 -9.02 7.53
C LEU A 100 -24.19 -9.29 8.61
N PHE A 101 -23.82 -8.28 9.40
CA PHE A 101 -22.90 -8.42 10.52
C PHE A 101 -23.43 -9.38 11.58
N ASP A 102 -24.70 -9.23 11.97
CA ASP A 102 -25.35 -10.11 12.96
C ASP A 102 -25.43 -11.56 12.46
N LEU A 103 -25.72 -11.76 11.17
CA LEU A 103 -25.78 -13.07 10.51
C LEU A 103 -24.40 -13.73 10.34
N LYS A 104 -23.35 -12.96 10.06
CA LYS A 104 -21.96 -13.47 9.94
C LYS A 104 -21.40 -14.00 11.27
N GLY A 105 -22.13 -13.81 12.37
CA GLY A 105 -21.73 -14.21 13.70
C GLY A 105 -20.77 -13.20 14.31
N LYS A 106 -20.89 -13.02 15.64
CA LYS A 106 -20.19 -12.06 16.49
C LYS A 106 -18.67 -12.30 16.52
N PHE A 107 -17.95 -12.05 15.42
CA PHE A 107 -16.57 -11.59 15.54
C PHE A 107 -16.65 -10.34 16.42
N LYS A 108 -15.94 -10.32 17.56
CA LYS A 108 -15.92 -9.14 18.44
C LYS A 108 -15.57 -7.96 17.55
N ARG A 109 -16.54 -7.08 17.29
CA ARG A 109 -16.30 -5.79 16.65
C ARG A 109 -15.19 -5.18 17.49
N PRO A 110 -13.95 -4.97 16.97
CA PRO A 110 -12.99 -4.18 17.69
C PRO A 110 -13.75 -2.88 18.03
N PRO A 111 -13.84 -2.48 19.31
CA PRO A 111 -14.65 -1.34 19.71
C PRO A 111 -14.31 -0.18 18.78
N LEU A 112 -15.31 0.48 18.19
CA LEU A 112 -15.15 1.55 17.21
C LEU A 112 -14.06 2.51 17.70
N ARG A 113 -12.82 2.33 17.23
CA ARG A 113 -11.72 3.19 17.65
C ARG A 113 -11.94 4.46 16.87
N ARG A 114 -12.08 5.60 17.57
CA ARG A 114 -11.91 6.91 16.93
C ARG A 114 -10.52 6.92 16.32
N VAL A 115 -10.44 6.68 15.01
CA VAL A 115 -9.20 6.77 14.26
C VAL A 115 -8.85 8.25 14.21
N ARG A 116 -7.92 8.67 15.07
CA ARG A 116 -7.30 9.99 14.96
C ARG A 116 -6.38 9.99 13.74
N MET A 117 -6.07 11.17 13.19
CA MET A 117 -5.09 11.31 12.11
C MET A 117 -3.88 10.41 12.35
N SER A 118 -3.50 9.63 11.33
CA SER A 118 -2.32 8.78 11.42
C SER A 118 -1.08 9.65 11.66
N ALA A 119 -0.10 9.10 12.37
CA ALA A 119 1.16 9.80 12.60
C ALA A 119 1.81 10.24 11.27
N ASP A 120 1.70 9.42 10.22
CA ASP A 120 2.21 9.75 8.88
C ASP A 120 1.46 10.93 8.24
N ALA A 121 0.13 10.98 8.35
CA ALA A 121 -0.67 12.09 7.87
C ALA A 121 -0.36 13.38 8.64
N MET A 122 -0.18 13.28 9.96
CA MET A 122 0.20 14.42 10.81
C MET A 122 1.62 14.91 10.49
N LEU A 123 2.59 14.01 10.34
CA LEU A 123 3.98 14.37 10.03
C LEU A 123 4.11 14.93 8.61
N ARG A 124 3.39 14.38 7.63
CA ARG A 124 3.31 14.97 6.28
C ARG A 124 2.67 16.36 6.29
N ALA A 125 1.63 16.58 7.10
CA ALA A 125 1.00 17.88 7.24
C ALA A 125 1.89 18.92 7.94
N LEU A 126 2.65 18.51 8.97
CA LEU A 126 3.52 19.41 9.75
C LEU A 126 4.90 19.65 9.12
N LEU A 127 5.48 18.64 8.47
CA LEU A 127 6.85 18.67 7.96
C LEU A 127 6.93 18.71 6.42
N GLY A 128 5.78 18.62 5.73
CA GLY A 128 5.68 18.74 4.29
C GLY A 128 6.65 17.83 3.54
N SER A 129 7.46 18.44 2.67
CA SER A 129 8.44 17.74 1.83
C SER A 129 9.59 17.06 2.59
N LYS A 130 9.77 17.36 3.88
CA LYS A 130 10.85 16.81 4.71
C LYS A 130 10.52 15.40 5.23
N HIS A 131 9.24 15.05 5.34
CA HIS A 131 8.81 13.70 5.74
C HIS A 131 8.71 12.76 4.52
N LYS A 132 9.86 12.17 4.13
CA LYS A 132 9.96 11.17 3.04
C LYS A 132 9.90 9.71 3.54
N VAL A 133 9.71 9.49 4.85
CA VAL A 133 9.78 8.15 5.44
C VAL A 133 8.40 7.52 5.43
N CYS A 134 8.18 6.52 4.58
CA CYS A 134 6.99 5.69 4.69
C CYS A 134 7.12 4.83 5.95
N MET A 135 6.23 5.01 6.92
CA MET A 135 6.18 4.20 8.15
C MET A 135 5.62 2.78 7.92
N ASP A 136 5.77 2.26 6.70
CA ASP A 136 5.44 0.88 6.38
C ASP A 136 6.41 -0.07 7.06
N LEU A 137 5.92 -1.27 7.42
CA LEU A 137 6.72 -2.35 8.01
C LEU A 137 8.00 -2.65 7.22
N ARG A 138 7.97 -2.38 5.91
CA ARG A 138 9.08 -2.57 4.96
C ARG A 138 10.26 -1.62 5.17
N ALA A 139 10.02 -0.38 5.61
CA ALA A 139 11.07 0.64 5.75
C ALA A 139 11.99 0.42 6.96
N ASN A 140 11.54 -0.35 7.97
CA ASN A 140 12.32 -0.65 9.18
C ASN A 140 13.19 -1.92 9.07
N LEU A 141 13.06 -2.68 7.98
CA LEU A 141 13.87 -3.88 7.76
C LEU A 141 15.21 -3.47 7.13
N LYS A 142 16.33 -3.78 7.79
CA LYS A 142 17.67 -3.55 7.24
C LYS A 142 17.81 -4.30 5.91
N GLN A 143 17.98 -3.55 4.82
CA GLN A 143 18.39 -4.12 3.53
C GLN A 143 19.85 -4.55 3.66
N VAL A 144 20.12 -5.86 3.72
CA VAL A 144 21.48 -6.37 3.53
C VAL A 144 21.83 -6.08 2.08
N LYS A 145 22.64 -5.05 1.84
CA LYS A 145 23.28 -4.86 0.55
C LYS A 145 24.13 -6.09 0.29
N LYS A 146 23.74 -6.88 -0.72
CA LYS A 146 24.45 -8.11 -1.10
C LYS A 146 25.91 -7.84 -1.50
N GLU A 147 26.25 -6.58 -1.78
CA GLU A 147 27.59 -6.12 -2.15
C GLU A 147 28.57 -6.07 -0.97
N ASP A 148 28.11 -5.89 0.28
CA ASP A 148 29.00 -5.77 1.44
C ASP A 148 29.29 -7.15 2.10
N THR A 149 28.47 -8.16 1.83
CA THR A 149 28.66 -9.50 2.40
C THR A 149 29.70 -10.32 1.65
N GLU A 150 29.99 -10.02 0.38
CA GLU A 150 31.10 -10.67 -0.36
C GLU A 150 32.45 -10.08 0.06
N LYS A 151 32.56 -8.75 0.19
CA LYS A 151 33.82 -8.11 0.59
C LYS A 151 34.24 -8.45 2.02
N GLU A 152 33.30 -8.57 2.95
CA GLU A 152 33.61 -8.93 4.34
C GLU A 152 33.88 -10.44 4.53
N LYS A 153 33.40 -11.30 3.63
CA LYS A 153 33.73 -12.74 3.61
C LYS A 153 35.09 -13.01 2.96
N ASP A 154 35.41 -12.33 1.87
CA ASP A 154 36.71 -12.48 1.18
C ASP A 154 37.90 -12.02 2.04
N LEU A 155 37.71 -11.03 2.92
CA LEU A 155 38.76 -10.55 3.83
C LEU A 155 38.99 -11.46 5.04
N ARG A 156 38.06 -12.36 5.39
CA ARG A 156 38.17 -13.23 6.58
C ARG A 156 38.55 -14.68 6.26
N ASP A 157 38.33 -15.14 5.03
CA ASP A 157 38.56 -16.55 4.64
C ASP A 157 39.91 -16.84 3.95
N VAL A 158 40.85 -15.89 3.89
CA VAL A 158 42.22 -16.16 3.38
C VAL A 158 43.27 -15.86 4.44
N GLY A 159 43.21 -16.61 5.53
CA GLY A 159 44.14 -16.53 6.66
C GLY A 159 44.53 -17.92 7.22
N ASP A 160 44.86 -18.83 6.31
CA ASP A 160 45.72 -20.01 6.49
C ASP A 160 45.63 -20.77 7.84
N TRP A 161 44.61 -21.63 7.98
CA TRP A 161 44.53 -22.61 9.09
C TRP A 161 45.72 -23.58 9.14
N ARG A 162 46.53 -23.67 8.09
CA ARG A 162 47.72 -24.53 8.02
C ARG A 162 48.87 -24.00 8.88
N LYS A 163 48.96 -22.68 9.05
CA LYS A 163 50.06 -21.99 9.78
C LYS A 163 50.01 -22.21 11.30
N ASN A 164 48.82 -22.31 11.88
CA ASN A 164 48.61 -22.51 13.32
C ASN A 164 48.98 -23.94 13.78
N ILE A 165 48.98 -24.93 12.86
CA ILE A 165 49.37 -26.31 13.18
C ILE A 165 50.90 -26.47 13.15
N GLU A 166 51.60 -25.86 12.20
CA GLU A 166 53.06 -25.97 12.09
C GLU A 166 53.80 -25.26 13.24
N GLU A 167 53.29 -24.10 13.68
CA GLU A 167 53.90 -23.30 14.77
C GLU A 167 53.84 -24.01 16.14
N LYS A 168 52.94 -24.99 16.33
CA LYS A 168 52.87 -25.81 17.55
C LYS A 168 53.67 -27.12 17.50
N SER A 169 54.26 -27.48 16.36
CA SER A 169 55.05 -28.73 16.24
C SER A 169 56.56 -28.53 16.41
N GLY A 170 57.02 -27.28 16.46
CA GLY A 170 58.44 -26.95 16.36
C GLY A 170 58.96 -26.15 17.55
N MET A 171 58.93 -26.71 18.77
CA MET A 171 59.83 -26.22 19.82
C MET A 171 60.05 -27.24 20.95
N GLU A 172 61.36 -27.45 21.22
CA GLU A 172 61.95 -27.98 22.46
C GLU A 172 62.00 -29.52 22.58
N GLY A 173 63.15 -30.21 22.59
CA GLY A 173 64.49 -29.82 23.00
C GLY A 173 65.07 -30.94 23.88
N ARG A 174 66.01 -31.71 23.34
CA ARG A 174 67.02 -32.59 23.99
C ARG A 174 66.76 -33.00 25.46
N LYS A 175 66.45 -34.29 25.68
CA LYS A 175 66.87 -35.03 26.88
C LYS A 175 67.62 -36.30 26.47
N LYS A 176 68.96 -36.18 26.43
CA LYS A 176 69.89 -37.31 26.46
C LYS A 176 69.84 -37.92 27.87
N MET A 177 69.61 -39.22 27.96
CA MET A 177 70.24 -40.15 28.91
C MET A 177 70.38 -41.50 28.19
N PHE A 178 71.62 -41.90 27.88
CA PHE A 178 72.05 -43.29 27.62
C PHE A 178 72.00 -44.05 28.98
N GLU A 179 72.01 -45.38 29.14
CA GLU A 179 72.41 -46.55 28.34
C GLU A 179 71.85 -47.81 29.06
N ALA A 180 71.52 -48.92 28.35
CA ALA A 180 71.78 -50.32 28.76
C ALA A 180 71.10 -51.37 27.85
N GLY A 181 71.94 -52.25 27.26
CA GLY A 181 71.60 -53.61 26.82
C GLY A 181 71.17 -53.76 25.34
N GLU A 182 71.68 -54.67 24.52
CA GLU A 182 72.56 -55.84 24.70
C GLU A 182 73.20 -56.24 23.35
N SER A 183 74.31 -56.99 23.46
CA SER A 183 75.06 -57.78 22.44
C SER A 183 76.33 -57.15 21.86
#